data_AF-A0A1M3IBU1-F1
#
_entry.id   AF-A0A1M3IBU1-F1
#
_cell.length_a   1.000
_cell.length_b   1.000
_cell.length_c   1.000
_cell.angle_alpha   90.00
_cell.angle_beta   90.00
_cell.angle_gamma   90.00
#
_symmetry.space_group_name_H-M   'P 1'
#
loop_
_entity.id
_entity.type
_entity.pdbx_description
1 polymer ?
#
loop_
_entity_poly.entity_id
_entity_poly.type
_entity_poly.pdbx_seq_one_letter_code
_entity_poly.pdbx_strand_id
1 'polypeptide(L)'
;MKIQFVIACFLVSVLPFRGYSQHATIGIQGGLVISSVHVNPISVLYGTTAKIKSKPGPMIGALVNIPIAKGLSVEPGIFYCQKGFKLADNYLSVAYEARYRFNYIEIPLFCKYSFKGLYLGVGPYVGIATSAVTKIITVDTSATIKRYVGNDDTDAIKRMDAGVVIKTGYVTSFGFFASVQYGLGLANVLPGNLPGVSIKNNLFSISIGYYFGMRSKHLVVVNK
;
A
#
# COMPACT_ATOMS: atom_id res chain seq x y z
N MET A 1 14.28 22.51 7.34
CA MET A 1 13.45 22.88 8.51
C MET A 1 11.93 22.82 8.30
N LYS A 2 11.39 22.42 7.13
CA LYS A 2 9.92 22.45 6.88
C LYS A 2 9.16 21.15 7.21
N ILE A 3 9.85 20.00 7.35
CA ILE A 3 9.20 18.69 7.58
C ILE A 3 8.97 18.37 9.07
N GLN A 4 9.80 18.90 9.98
CA GLN A 4 9.64 18.65 11.41
C GLN A 4 8.41 19.37 12.01
N PHE A 5 7.99 20.49 11.42
CA PHE A 5 6.79 21.21 11.85
C PHE A 5 5.48 20.48 11.47
N VAL A 6 5.46 19.76 10.35
CA VAL A 6 4.29 18.99 9.90
C VAL A 6 4.10 17.73 10.77
N ILE A 7 5.20 17.10 11.20
CA ILE A 7 5.16 15.94 12.11
C ILE A 7 4.71 16.37 13.52
N ALA A 8 5.11 17.57 13.98
CA ALA A 8 4.67 18.13 15.26
C ALA A 8 3.17 18.45 15.27
N CYS A 9 2.59 18.97 14.18
CA CYS A 9 1.15 19.21 14.08
C CYS A 9 0.32 17.91 14.06
N PHE A 10 0.85 16.81 13.52
CA PHE A 10 0.16 15.50 13.53
C PHE A 10 0.17 14.84 14.93
N LEU A 11 1.21 15.12 15.74
CA LEU A 11 1.27 14.66 17.14
C LEU A 11 0.33 15.45 18.06
N VAL A 12 0.03 16.71 17.74
CA VAL A 12 -0.90 17.55 18.52
C VAL A 12 -2.38 17.27 18.19
N SER A 13 -2.70 16.59 17.08
CA SER A 13 -4.07 16.18 16.76
C SER A 13 -4.56 14.93 17.49
N VAL A 14 -3.76 14.31 18.36
CA VAL A 14 -4.20 13.25 19.29
C VAL A 14 -4.86 13.84 20.54
N LEU A 15 -5.65 14.90 20.36
CA LEU A 15 -6.60 15.35 21.38
C LEU A 15 -7.77 14.35 21.40
N PRO A 16 -8.20 13.85 22.57
CA PRO A 16 -9.32 12.94 22.62
C PRO A 16 -10.60 13.69 22.23
N PHE A 17 -11.08 13.46 21.00
CA PHE A 17 -12.47 13.74 20.60
C PHE A 17 -13.40 12.90 21.50
N ARG A 18 -13.76 13.46 22.66
CA ARG A 18 -14.80 12.93 23.55
C ARG A 18 -16.15 13.37 22.99
N GLY A 19 -16.62 12.70 21.96
CA GLY A 19 -17.90 13.04 21.35
C GLY A 19 -18.27 12.07 20.24
N TYR A 20 -18.56 10.82 20.62
CA TYR A 20 -19.58 9.90 20.09
C TYR A 20 -19.30 8.52 20.71
N SER A 21 -20.34 7.87 21.22
CA SER A 21 -20.33 6.65 22.04
C SER A 21 -19.87 5.36 21.31
N GLN A 22 -19.07 5.48 20.25
CA GLN A 22 -18.54 4.35 19.48
C GLN A 22 -17.02 4.36 19.61
N HIS A 23 -16.49 3.45 20.43
CA HIS A 23 -15.07 3.43 20.79
C HIS A 23 -14.22 3.15 19.54
N ALA A 24 -13.47 4.15 19.07
CA ALA A 24 -12.48 3.96 18.02
C ALA A 24 -11.42 2.96 18.47
N THR A 25 -10.96 2.10 17.56
CA THR A 25 -9.92 1.11 17.84
C THR A 25 -8.72 1.36 16.95
N ILE A 26 -7.55 1.49 17.56
CA ILE A 26 -6.29 1.62 16.83
C ILE A 26 -5.83 0.21 16.47
N GLY A 27 -5.28 0.03 15.28
CA GLY A 27 -4.71 -1.23 14.84
C GLY A 27 -3.35 -1.06 14.19
N ILE A 28 -2.55 -2.12 14.26
CA ILE A 28 -1.32 -2.28 13.50
C ILE A 28 -1.50 -3.41 12.49
N GLN A 29 -0.83 -3.30 11.35
CA GLN A 29 -0.95 -4.25 10.26
C GLN A 29 0.39 -4.41 9.55
N GLY A 30 0.75 -5.65 9.25
CA GLY A 30 1.95 -6.01 8.51
C GLY A 30 1.65 -7.10 7.47
N GLY A 31 2.34 -7.07 6.35
CA GLY A 31 2.12 -8.05 5.30
C GLY A 31 3.03 -7.91 4.09
N LEU A 32 2.58 -8.54 3.01
CA LEU A 32 3.28 -8.56 1.74
C LEU A 32 2.39 -7.98 0.65
N VAL A 33 3.02 -7.18 -0.19
CA VAL A 33 2.46 -6.54 -1.36
C VAL A 33 3.10 -7.17 -2.59
N ILE A 34 2.29 -7.54 -3.56
CA ILE A 34 2.69 -7.93 -4.90
C ILE A 34 2.15 -6.84 -5.83
N SER A 35 3.05 -6.00 -6.32
CA SER A 35 2.69 -4.96 -7.29
C SER A 35 2.97 -5.41 -8.71
N SER A 36 2.05 -5.07 -9.61
CA SER A 36 2.24 -5.19 -11.05
C SER A 36 1.99 -3.84 -11.71
N VAL A 37 2.59 -3.63 -12.88
CA VAL A 37 2.50 -2.39 -13.63
C VAL A 37 1.76 -2.67 -14.93
N HIS A 38 0.69 -1.91 -15.19
CA HIS A 38 -0.03 -1.97 -16.46
C HIS A 38 0.39 -0.79 -17.34
N VAL A 39 0.74 -1.07 -18.60
CA VAL A 39 1.25 -0.10 -19.57
C VAL A 39 0.26 -0.01 -20.74
N ASN A 40 -0.21 1.20 -21.05
CA ASN A 40 -1.06 1.47 -22.21
C ASN A 40 -0.48 2.62 -23.06
N PRO A 41 -0.41 2.50 -24.40
CA PRO A 41 -0.51 1.29 -25.22
C PRO A 41 0.77 0.45 -25.19
N ILE A 42 0.60 -0.87 -25.32
CA ILE A 42 1.64 -1.91 -25.25
C ILE A 42 2.73 -1.77 -26.35
N SER A 43 2.46 -1.00 -27.40
CA SER A 43 3.28 -0.92 -28.62
C SER A 43 4.49 0.03 -28.58
N VAL A 44 4.70 0.81 -27.52
CA VAL A 44 5.70 1.90 -27.52
C VAL A 44 6.96 1.59 -26.70
N LEU A 45 6.95 0.58 -25.82
CA LEU A 45 8.00 0.49 -24.80
C LEU A 45 9.09 -0.56 -25.02
N TYR A 46 8.87 -1.71 -25.67
CA TYR A 46 9.96 -2.69 -25.82
C TYR A 46 9.80 -3.58 -27.06
N GLY A 47 10.67 -3.39 -28.06
CA GLY A 47 10.90 -4.34 -29.16
C GLY A 47 11.64 -5.61 -28.73
N THR A 48 11.37 -6.13 -27.52
CA THR A 48 11.92 -7.40 -27.05
C THR A 48 10.99 -8.08 -26.06
N THR A 49 11.02 -9.41 -26.06
CA THR A 49 10.23 -10.37 -25.27
C THR A 49 10.64 -10.37 -23.78
N ALA A 50 10.80 -9.21 -23.16
CA ALA A 50 11.19 -9.11 -21.75
C ALA A 50 9.99 -9.43 -20.83
N LYS A 51 10.07 -10.55 -20.11
CA LYS A 51 9.01 -10.97 -19.16
C LYS A 51 9.04 -10.09 -17.90
N ILE A 52 8.10 -9.16 -17.78
CA ILE A 52 7.88 -8.39 -16.54
C ILE A 52 7.32 -9.33 -15.47
N LYS A 53 8.06 -9.54 -14.38
CA LYS A 53 7.61 -10.32 -13.23
C LYS A 53 7.35 -9.41 -12.03
N SER A 54 6.21 -9.61 -11.36
CA SER A 54 5.88 -8.91 -10.11
C SER A 54 6.88 -9.28 -9.02
N LYS A 55 7.19 -8.33 -8.14
CA LYS A 55 8.10 -8.54 -7.02
C LYS A 55 7.37 -8.31 -5.70
N PRO A 56 7.34 -9.30 -4.78
CA PRO A 56 6.83 -9.09 -3.45
C PRO A 56 7.66 -8.05 -2.68
N GLY A 57 6.99 -7.17 -1.94
CA GLY A 57 7.60 -6.20 -1.05
C GLY A 57 6.85 -6.11 0.29
N PRO A 58 7.52 -5.69 1.37
CA PRO A 58 6.89 -5.54 2.67
C PRO A 58 5.88 -4.39 2.69
N MET A 59 4.86 -4.57 3.51
CA MET A 59 3.87 -3.56 3.90
C MET A 59 3.76 -3.55 5.42
N ILE A 60 3.80 -2.37 6.04
CA ILE A 60 3.57 -2.19 7.47
C ILE A 60 2.91 -0.86 7.73
N GLY A 61 1.99 -0.79 8.69
CA GLY A 61 1.30 0.45 8.99
C GLY A 61 0.41 0.37 10.21
N ALA A 62 -0.27 1.49 10.44
CA ALA A 62 -1.27 1.65 11.48
C ALA A 62 -2.57 2.16 10.87
N LEU A 63 -3.68 1.85 11.51
CA LEU A 63 -5.01 2.18 11.07
C LEU A 63 -5.91 2.45 12.28
N VAL A 64 -6.98 3.20 12.08
CA VAL A 64 -7.94 3.50 13.13
C VAL A 64 -9.31 3.11 12.62
N ASN A 65 -9.96 2.16 13.28
CA ASN A 65 -11.33 1.78 12.98
C ASN A 65 -12.30 2.61 13.82
N ILE A 66 -13.09 3.44 13.15
CA ILE A 66 -14.08 4.33 13.75
C ILE A 66 -15.46 3.79 13.38
N PRO A 67 -16.18 3.12 14.30
CA PRO A 67 -17.54 2.68 14.01
C PRO A 67 -18.43 3.92 13.80
N ILE A 68 -19.33 3.84 12.81
CA ILE A 68 -20.31 4.90 12.50
C ILE A 68 -21.74 4.37 12.74
N ALA A 69 -22.00 3.15 12.28
CA ALA A 69 -23.28 2.48 12.46
C ALA A 69 -23.08 0.98 12.70
N LYS A 70 -24.16 0.23 12.92
CA LYS A 70 -24.09 -1.22 13.12
C LYS A 70 -23.41 -1.89 11.92
N GLY A 71 -22.23 -2.47 12.16
CA GLY A 71 -21.40 -3.10 11.12
C GLY A 71 -20.61 -2.11 10.26
N LEU A 72 -21.03 -0.85 10.14
CA LEU A 72 -20.37 0.15 9.30
C LEU A 72 -19.33 0.96 10.10
N SER A 73 -18.16 1.15 9.50
CA SER A 73 -17.03 1.87 10.09
C SER A 73 -16.27 2.63 9.01
N VAL A 74 -15.63 3.72 9.40
CA VAL A 74 -14.60 4.39 8.60
C VAL A 74 -13.24 4.01 9.17
N GLU A 75 -12.30 3.67 8.30
CA GLU A 75 -10.98 3.20 8.66
C GLU A 75 -9.89 3.93 7.87
N PRO A 76 -9.43 5.11 8.35
CA PRO A 76 -8.20 5.71 7.88
C PRO A 76 -6.98 4.88 8.30
N GLY A 77 -5.92 4.94 7.50
CA GLY A 77 -4.63 4.36 7.87
C GLY A 77 -3.45 5.07 7.25
N ILE A 78 -2.26 4.65 7.67
CA ILE A 78 -0.98 5.07 7.12
C ILE A 78 -0.07 3.86 7.03
N PHE A 79 0.50 3.63 5.85
CA PHE A 79 1.27 2.45 5.54
C PHE A 79 2.56 2.81 4.84
N TYR A 80 3.64 2.15 5.22
CA TYR A 80 4.82 2.02 4.39
C TYR A 80 4.64 0.80 3.49
N CYS A 81 4.74 1.00 2.17
CA CYS A 81 4.56 -0.04 1.16
C CYS A 81 5.76 -0.04 0.20
N GLN A 82 6.43 -1.18 0.03
CA GLN A 82 7.42 -1.35 -1.02
C GLN A 82 6.78 -1.99 -2.26
N LYS A 83 6.64 -1.21 -3.33
CA LYS A 83 6.24 -1.68 -4.66
C LYS A 83 7.48 -1.97 -5.50
N GLY A 84 7.33 -2.77 -6.54
CA GLY A 84 8.40 -3.07 -7.47
C GLY A 84 8.08 -4.15 -8.48
N PHE A 85 8.93 -4.23 -9.49
CA PHE A 85 8.91 -5.28 -10.50
C PHE A 85 10.34 -5.73 -10.81
N LYS A 86 10.45 -6.91 -11.40
CA LYS A 86 11.70 -7.51 -11.87
C LYS A 86 11.61 -7.68 -13.38
N LEU A 87 12.67 -7.26 -14.06
CA LEU A 87 12.95 -7.63 -15.43
C LEU A 87 14.08 -8.67 -15.39
N ALA A 88 13.88 -9.81 -16.03
CA ALA A 88 14.91 -10.83 -16.20
C ALA A 88 14.97 -11.20 -17.67
N ASP A 89 16.19 -11.19 -18.22
CA ASP A 89 16.47 -11.60 -19.58
C ASP A 89 17.77 -12.41 -19.62
N ASN A 90 17.93 -13.24 -20.64
CA ASN A 90 19.14 -14.01 -20.90
C ASN A 90 19.73 -13.50 -22.21
N TYR A 91 20.81 -12.72 -22.13
CA TYR A 91 21.52 -12.23 -23.30
C TYR A 91 22.82 -13.03 -23.48
N LEU A 92 22.99 -13.70 -24.62
CA LEU A 92 24.17 -14.53 -24.92
C LEU A 92 24.49 -15.57 -23.81
N SER A 93 23.48 -16.23 -23.26
CA SER A 93 23.60 -17.21 -22.15
C SER A 93 24.08 -16.62 -20.81
N VAL A 94 24.11 -15.29 -20.68
CA VAL A 94 24.39 -14.59 -19.42
C VAL A 94 23.07 -14.08 -18.83
N ALA A 95 22.79 -14.46 -17.59
CA ALA A 95 21.59 -14.02 -16.87
C ALA A 95 21.73 -12.53 -16.46
N TYR A 96 20.78 -11.71 -16.89
CA TYR A 96 20.67 -10.31 -16.51
C TYR A 96 19.38 -10.06 -15.74
N GLU A 97 19.47 -9.46 -14.56
CA GLU A 97 18.32 -9.16 -13.72
C GLU A 97 18.34 -7.70 -13.24
N ALA A 98 17.28 -6.96 -13.57
CA ALA A 98 17.02 -5.62 -13.04
C ALA A 98 15.82 -5.65 -12.09
N ARG A 99 16.05 -5.22 -10.85
CA ARG A 99 15.03 -5.11 -9.79
C ARG A 99 14.72 -3.64 -9.53
N TYR A 100 13.49 -3.23 -9.81
CA TYR A 100 12.99 -1.91 -9.47
C TYR A 100 12.26 -1.98 -8.12
N ARG A 101 12.56 -1.03 -7.22
CA ARG A 101 11.92 -0.88 -5.91
C ARG A 101 11.51 0.57 -5.72
N PHE A 102 10.25 0.77 -5.36
CA PHE A 102 9.67 2.06 -5.07
C PHE A 102 9.03 1.99 -3.69
N ASN A 103 9.46 2.83 -2.77
CA ASN A 103 8.90 2.88 -1.43
C ASN A 103 7.90 4.02 -1.34
N TYR A 104 6.72 3.70 -0.82
CA TYR A 104 5.59 4.63 -0.69
C TYR A 104 5.17 4.77 0.76
N ILE A 105 4.73 5.97 1.12
CA ILE A 105 3.83 6.17 2.25
C ILE A 105 2.42 6.27 1.66
N GLU A 106 1.56 5.32 1.99
CA GLU A 106 0.18 5.24 1.53
C GLU A 106 -0.79 5.61 2.65
N ILE A 107 -1.75 6.47 2.32
CA ILE A 107 -2.79 6.95 3.22
C ILE A 107 -4.14 6.55 2.62
N PRO A 108 -4.65 5.36 2.96
CA PRO A 108 -6.00 4.95 2.57
C PRO A 108 -7.07 5.46 3.53
N LEU A 109 -8.30 5.62 3.01
CA LEU A 109 -9.49 5.90 3.80
C LEU A 109 -10.59 4.91 3.42
N PHE A 110 -10.83 3.89 4.23
CA PHE A 110 -11.82 2.86 3.91
C PHE A 110 -13.18 3.17 4.52
N CYS A 111 -14.24 2.93 3.75
CA CYS A 111 -15.55 2.59 4.27
C CYS A 111 -15.58 1.06 4.43
N LYS A 112 -15.76 0.56 5.65
CA LYS A 112 -15.70 -0.87 6.00
C LYS A 112 -17.01 -1.34 6.63
N TYR A 113 -17.58 -2.40 6.08
CA TYR A 113 -18.73 -3.11 6.62
C TYR A 113 -18.30 -4.46 7.19
N SER A 114 -18.66 -4.72 8.45
CA SER A 114 -18.30 -5.93 9.21
C SER A 114 -19.54 -6.75 9.57
N PHE A 115 -19.48 -8.06 9.34
CA PHE A 115 -20.52 -9.03 9.64
C PHE A 115 -19.91 -10.33 10.18
N LYS A 116 -20.22 -10.67 11.45
CA LYS A 116 -19.75 -11.91 12.11
C LYS A 116 -18.23 -12.13 11.98
N GLY A 117 -17.44 -11.08 12.15
CA GLY A 117 -15.98 -11.12 12.04
C GLY A 117 -15.47 -10.98 10.59
N LEU A 118 -16.24 -11.36 9.58
CA LEU A 118 -15.90 -11.03 8.19
C LEU A 118 -16.09 -9.53 7.96
N TYR A 119 -15.29 -8.94 7.06
CA TYR A 119 -15.50 -7.57 6.63
C TYR A 119 -15.15 -7.37 5.16
N LEU A 120 -15.80 -6.37 4.57
CA LEU A 120 -15.47 -5.82 3.25
C LEU A 120 -15.25 -4.32 3.43
N GLY A 121 -14.23 -3.78 2.79
CA GLY A 121 -13.96 -2.36 2.76
C GLY A 121 -13.57 -1.88 1.37
N VAL A 122 -13.90 -0.62 1.09
CA VAL A 122 -13.52 0.06 -0.15
C VAL A 122 -13.17 1.50 0.19
N GLY A 123 -12.17 2.05 -0.49
CA GLY A 123 -11.73 3.41 -0.20
C GLY A 123 -10.74 3.97 -1.19
N PRO A 124 -10.64 5.29 -1.34
CA PRO A 124 -9.52 5.91 -2.02
C PRO A 124 -8.22 5.71 -1.24
N TYR A 125 -7.09 5.78 -1.95
CA TYR A 125 -5.77 5.92 -1.35
C TYR A 125 -4.98 7.02 -2.05
N VAL A 126 -4.11 7.67 -1.29
CA VAL A 126 -3.05 8.54 -1.80
C VAL A 126 -1.71 7.94 -1.39
N GLY A 127 -0.80 7.81 -2.35
CA GLY A 127 0.56 7.33 -2.16
C GLY A 127 1.58 8.42 -2.42
N ILE A 128 2.57 8.53 -1.54
CA ILE A 128 3.71 9.44 -1.69
C ILE A 128 4.97 8.59 -1.84
N ALA A 129 5.58 8.61 -3.02
CA ALA A 129 6.86 7.97 -3.26
C ALA A 129 7.96 8.70 -2.48
N THR A 130 8.66 7.94 -1.64
CA THR A 130 9.74 8.45 -0.78
C THR A 130 11.12 8.11 -1.33
N SER A 131 11.24 6.99 -2.03
CA SER A 131 12.49 6.57 -2.66
C SER A 131 12.25 5.62 -3.81
N ALA A 132 13.15 5.69 -4.80
CA ALA A 132 13.23 4.80 -5.94
C ALA A 132 14.64 4.22 -6.03
N VAL A 133 14.76 2.90 -6.18
CA VAL A 133 16.04 2.20 -6.26
C VAL A 133 15.98 1.13 -7.34
N THR A 134 16.99 1.11 -8.21
CA THR A 134 17.19 0.05 -9.18
C THR A 134 18.40 -0.77 -8.77
N LYS A 135 18.22 -2.08 -8.57
CA LYS A 135 19.33 -3.02 -8.37
C LYS A 135 19.54 -3.83 -9.65
N ILE A 136 20.72 -3.69 -10.24
CA ILE A 136 21.16 -4.47 -11.40
C ILE A 136 22.00 -5.63 -10.88
N ILE A 137 21.73 -6.84 -11.37
CA ILE A 137 22.40 -8.08 -10.99
C ILE A 137 22.84 -8.76 -12.28
N THR A 138 24.14 -9.01 -12.40
CA THR A 138 24.77 -9.86 -13.41
C THR A 138 25.36 -11.10 -12.73
N VAL A 139 25.98 -12.01 -13.50
CA VAL A 139 26.60 -13.24 -12.97
C VAL A 139 27.67 -12.92 -11.91
N ASP A 140 28.48 -11.88 -12.13
CA ASP A 140 29.65 -11.60 -11.29
C ASP A 140 29.48 -10.39 -10.35
N THR A 141 28.43 -9.57 -10.53
CA THR A 141 28.33 -8.28 -9.82
C THR A 141 26.89 -7.87 -9.56
N SER A 142 26.68 -7.08 -8.50
CA SER A 142 25.44 -6.33 -8.33
C SER A 142 25.71 -4.87 -8.02
N ALA A 143 24.98 -3.97 -8.69
CA ALA A 143 25.04 -2.53 -8.48
C ALA A 143 23.68 -2.01 -8.02
N THR A 144 23.67 -1.10 -7.05
CA THR A 144 22.45 -0.45 -6.56
C THR A 144 22.49 1.03 -6.89
N ILE A 145 21.53 1.49 -7.68
CA ILE A 145 21.44 2.86 -8.16
C ILE A 145 20.23 3.50 -7.51
N LYS A 146 20.45 4.58 -6.74
CA LYS A 146 19.37 5.45 -6.27
C LYS A 146 18.84 6.25 -7.45
N ARG A 147 17.52 6.29 -7.61
CA ARG A 147 16.85 7.05 -8.65
C ARG A 147 16.11 8.23 -8.04
N TYR A 148 15.96 9.28 -8.82
CA TYR A 148 15.21 10.45 -8.40
C TYR A 148 13.70 10.18 -8.47
N VAL A 149 12.99 10.84 -7.55
CA VAL A 149 11.54 10.78 -7.39
C VAL A 149 11.02 12.19 -7.51
N GLY A 150 10.17 12.44 -8.49
CA GLY A 150 9.73 13.78 -8.84
C GLY A 150 8.95 13.79 -10.14
N ASN A 151 8.69 14.99 -10.66
CA ASN A 151 7.89 15.16 -11.86
C ASN A 151 8.73 15.49 -13.10
N ASP A 152 10.05 15.50 -12.99
CA ASP A 152 10.95 15.82 -14.08
C ASP A 152 11.06 14.63 -15.04
N ASP A 153 11.26 14.88 -16.33
CA ASP A 153 11.32 13.82 -17.36
C ASP A 153 12.43 12.77 -17.11
N THR A 154 13.45 13.12 -16.32
CA THR A 154 14.58 12.26 -15.97
C THR A 154 14.35 11.44 -14.69
N ASP A 155 13.25 11.69 -13.97
CA ASP A 155 12.90 10.96 -12.76
C ASP A 155 12.49 9.52 -13.07
N ALA A 156 12.62 8.63 -12.09
CA ALA A 156 12.19 7.24 -12.27
C ALA A 156 10.70 7.03 -12.02
N ILE A 157 10.09 7.87 -11.16
CA ILE A 157 8.66 7.76 -10.82
C ILE A 157 8.14 9.08 -10.28
N LYS A 158 6.87 9.39 -10.60
CA LYS A 158 6.17 10.52 -10.02
C LYS A 158 6.03 10.37 -8.51
N ARG A 159 6.14 11.50 -7.81
CA ARG A 159 6.04 11.54 -6.35
C ARG A 159 4.67 11.11 -5.84
N MET A 160 3.62 11.40 -6.60
CA MET A 160 2.24 11.11 -6.20
C MET A 160 1.69 9.90 -6.95
N ASP A 161 1.01 9.03 -6.21
CA ASP A 161 0.19 7.93 -6.69
C ASP A 161 -1.20 8.09 -6.05
N ALA A 162 -2.25 7.65 -6.73
CA ALA A 162 -3.60 7.70 -6.20
C ALA A 162 -4.46 6.66 -6.90
N GLY A 163 -5.46 6.16 -6.17
CA GLY A 163 -6.39 5.20 -6.73
C GLY A 163 -7.42 4.73 -5.71
N VAL A 164 -7.96 3.54 -5.96
CA VAL A 164 -9.00 2.92 -5.12
C VAL A 164 -8.52 1.55 -4.68
N VAL A 165 -8.80 1.19 -3.43
CA VAL A 165 -8.48 -0.11 -2.85
C VAL A 165 -9.77 -0.75 -2.35
N ILE A 166 -9.92 -2.03 -2.67
CA ILE A 166 -10.91 -2.92 -2.05
C ILE A 166 -10.14 -3.87 -1.13
N LYS A 167 -10.64 -4.07 0.08
CA LYS A 167 -10.09 -5.01 1.05
C LYS A 167 -11.17 -5.90 1.62
N THR A 168 -10.81 -7.12 1.95
CA THR A 168 -11.69 -8.06 2.66
C THR A 168 -10.86 -8.85 3.65
N GLY A 169 -11.50 -9.42 4.67
CA GLY A 169 -10.79 -10.19 5.66
C GLY A 169 -11.67 -10.69 6.79
N TYR A 170 -11.00 -11.21 7.81
CA TYR A 170 -11.63 -11.71 9.02
C TYR A 170 -10.95 -11.11 10.25
N VAL A 171 -11.74 -10.59 11.17
CA VAL A 171 -11.32 -10.10 12.48
C VAL A 171 -11.94 -10.95 13.58
N THR A 172 -11.10 -11.41 14.49
CA THR A 172 -11.50 -12.15 15.69
C THR A 172 -12.06 -11.21 16.76
N SER A 173 -12.85 -11.76 17.68
CA SER A 173 -13.33 -11.02 18.86
C SER A 173 -12.22 -10.50 19.78
N PHE A 174 -11.00 -11.02 19.64
CA PHE A 174 -9.82 -10.63 20.42
C PHE A 174 -8.97 -9.55 19.72
N GLY A 175 -9.36 -9.10 18.53
CA GLY A 175 -8.70 -8.02 17.79
C GLY A 175 -7.69 -8.48 16.73
N PHE A 176 -7.28 -9.74 16.68
CA PHE A 176 -6.46 -10.26 15.59
C PHE A 176 -7.25 -10.30 14.28
N PHE A 177 -6.61 -9.94 13.17
CA PHE A 177 -7.22 -10.04 11.86
C PHE A 177 -6.24 -10.48 10.79
N ALA A 178 -6.80 -11.05 9.71
CA ALA A 178 -6.13 -11.30 8.45
C ALA A 178 -6.91 -10.60 7.33
N SER A 179 -6.20 -10.12 6.32
CA SER A 179 -6.81 -9.35 5.23
C SER A 179 -6.15 -9.62 3.88
N VAL A 180 -6.96 -9.53 2.84
CA VAL A 180 -6.54 -9.48 1.44
C VAL A 180 -7.02 -8.18 0.83
N GLN A 181 -6.18 -7.52 0.03
CA GLN A 181 -6.52 -6.25 -0.60
C GLN A 181 -6.13 -6.25 -2.07
N TYR A 182 -6.92 -5.56 -2.87
CA TYR A 182 -6.63 -5.28 -4.26
C TYR A 182 -6.77 -3.78 -4.52
N GLY A 183 -5.69 -3.16 -4.98
CA GLY A 183 -5.59 -1.74 -5.29
C GLY A 183 -5.49 -1.50 -6.78
N LEU A 184 -6.34 -0.60 -7.28
CA LEU A 184 -6.35 -0.10 -8.63
C LEU A 184 -5.78 1.32 -8.63
N GLY A 185 -4.59 1.50 -9.18
CA GLY A 185 -3.98 2.81 -9.40
C GLY A 185 -4.72 3.54 -10.53
N LEU A 186 -5.11 4.79 -10.27
CA LEU A 186 -5.78 5.65 -11.24
C LEU A 186 -4.84 6.74 -11.75
N ALA A 187 -3.88 7.17 -10.92
CA ALA A 187 -2.87 8.16 -11.28
C ALA A 187 -1.80 7.58 -12.21
N ASN A 188 -1.33 8.40 -13.15
CA ASN A 188 -0.16 8.09 -13.96
C ASN A 188 1.10 8.33 -13.12
N VAL A 189 1.89 7.29 -12.89
CA VAL A 189 3.14 7.38 -12.14
C VAL A 189 4.37 7.58 -13.03
N LEU A 190 4.21 7.59 -14.35
CA LEU A 190 5.29 7.87 -15.31
C LEU A 190 5.67 9.37 -15.29
N PRO A 191 6.94 9.72 -15.04
CA PRO A 191 7.45 11.08 -15.18
C PRO A 191 7.40 11.58 -16.63
N GLY A 192 7.25 12.89 -16.78
CA GLY A 192 7.05 13.53 -18.07
C GLY A 192 5.69 13.35 -18.72
N ASN A 193 5.57 13.94 -19.91
CA ASN A 193 4.37 13.94 -20.75
C ASN A 193 4.68 13.23 -22.08
N LEU A 194 4.77 11.91 -22.05
CA LEU A 194 4.71 11.10 -23.27
C LEU A 194 3.25 10.98 -23.71
N PRO A 195 2.86 11.55 -24.87
CA PRO A 195 1.47 11.52 -25.33
C PRO A 195 0.99 10.08 -25.49
N GLY A 196 -0.10 9.73 -24.80
CA GLY A 196 -0.74 8.42 -24.91
C GLY A 196 -0.13 7.31 -24.03
N VAL A 197 1.00 7.52 -23.35
CA VAL A 197 1.61 6.49 -22.49
C VAL A 197 1.28 6.75 -21.03
N SER A 198 0.63 5.79 -20.37
CA SER A 198 0.39 5.84 -18.93
C SER A 198 0.82 4.56 -18.22
N ILE A 199 1.39 4.74 -17.04
CA ILE A 199 1.81 3.67 -16.14
C ILE A 199 0.95 3.79 -14.88
N LYS A 200 0.22 2.72 -14.56
CA LYS A 200 -0.63 2.65 -13.36
C LYS A 200 -0.21 1.47 -12.49
N ASN A 201 -0.21 1.69 -11.18
CA ASN A 201 0.16 0.68 -10.19
C ASN A 201 -1.06 -0.18 -9.83
N ASN A 202 -0.96 -1.49 -10.04
CA ASN A 202 -1.91 -2.44 -9.45
C ASN A 202 -1.26 -3.17 -8.28
N LEU A 203 -2.02 -3.30 -7.20
CA LEU A 203 -1.54 -3.83 -5.93
C LEU A 203 -2.38 -5.04 -5.54
N PHE A 204 -1.76 -6.15 -5.21
CA PHE A 204 -2.39 -7.21 -4.44
C PHE A 204 -1.65 -7.37 -3.12
N SER A 205 -2.34 -7.45 -1.99
CA SER A 205 -1.67 -7.60 -0.70
C SER A 205 -2.37 -8.61 0.20
N ILE A 206 -1.57 -9.30 1.01
CA ILE A 206 -2.01 -10.19 2.07
C ILE A 206 -1.33 -9.72 3.35
N SER A 207 -2.08 -9.62 4.44
CA SER A 207 -1.57 -9.08 5.70
C SER A 207 -2.30 -9.63 6.90
N ILE A 208 -1.64 -9.51 8.04
CA ILE A 208 -2.18 -9.78 9.36
C ILE A 208 -2.04 -8.52 10.23
N GLY A 209 -2.82 -8.45 11.28
CA GLY A 209 -2.75 -7.32 12.20
C GLY A 209 -3.51 -7.54 13.48
N TYR A 210 -3.51 -6.50 14.31
CA TYR A 210 -4.14 -6.50 15.62
C TYR A 210 -4.78 -5.15 15.91
N TYR A 211 -6.05 -5.17 16.33
CA TYR A 211 -6.75 -4.01 16.88
C TYR A 211 -6.65 -4.00 18.40
N PHE A 212 -6.10 -2.91 18.93
CA PHE A 212 -6.06 -2.64 20.35
C PHE A 212 -7.46 -2.23 20.85
N GLY A 213 -7.87 -2.79 21.98
CA GLY A 213 -9.11 -2.41 22.67
C GLY A 213 -10.38 -3.10 22.16
N MET A 214 -10.30 -4.03 21.21
CA MET A 214 -11.43 -4.93 20.91
C MET A 214 -11.56 -5.96 22.05
N ARG A 215 -12.47 -5.69 23.01
CA ARG A 215 -12.84 -6.65 24.06
C ARG A 215 -14.05 -7.48 23.64
N SER A 216 -13.98 -8.80 23.87
CA SER A 216 -15.13 -9.70 23.80
C SER A 216 -16.20 -9.24 24.78
N LYS A 217 -17.41 -8.91 24.30
CA LYS A 217 -18.61 -8.75 25.13
C LYS A 217 -19.36 -10.06 25.38
N HIS A 218 -18.70 -11.20 25.25
CA HIS A 218 -19.24 -12.49 25.70
C HIS A 218 -18.41 -13.01 26.86
N LEU A 219 -18.87 -12.74 28.08
CA LEU A 219 -18.76 -13.56 29.29
C LEU A 219 -19.49 -12.85 30.45
N VAL A 220 -20.81 -12.68 30.30
CA VAL A 220 -21.76 -12.55 31.42
C VAL A 220 -23.03 -13.27 30.96
N VAL A 221 -23.69 -13.98 31.89
CA VAL A 221 -24.82 -14.93 31.75
C VAL A 221 -24.30 -16.38 31.73
N VAL A 222 -24.49 -17.26 32.71
CA VAL A 222 -25.23 -17.32 33.98
C VAL A 222 -24.48 -18.36 34.83
N ASN A 223 -24.24 -18.08 36.11
CA ASN A 223 -24.35 -19.12 37.14
C ASN A 223 -24.99 -18.44 38.35
N LYS A 224 -26.29 -18.69 38.51
CA LYS A 224 -27.05 -18.50 39.73
C LYS A 224 -27.28 -19.88 40.31
#